data_AF-A0A2C9LS53-F1
#
_entry.id   AF-A0A2C9LS53-F1
#
_cell.length_a   1.000
_cell.length_b   1.000
_cell.length_c   1.000
_cell.angle_alpha   90.00
_cell.angle_beta   90.00
_cell.angle_gamma   90.00
#
_symmetry.space_group_name_H-M   'P 1'
#
loop_
_entity.id
_entity.type
_entity.pdbx_description
1 polymer ?
#
loop_
_entity_poly.entity_id
_entity_poly.type
_entity_poly.pdbx_seq_one_letter_code
_entity_poly.pdbx_strand_id
1 'polypeptide(L)'
;MSQWDDCNQVMTTPALNDPRCLSQPNGMNPDPENCATFLACVNMTVVATMECPTNTLFSTRNNTCELSFLVASECKERSIPGHVVVTTASPIVDKPCEGTSNGDVSDPTHCARFYKCNYGRVVARIRCPSNSAFNEAKKKCDWRANVQCGDRPIF
;
A
#
# COMPACT_ATOMS: atom_id res chain seq x y z
N MET A 1 -25.18 -33.11 -13.72
CA MET A 1 -25.43 -31.76 -13.19
C MET A 1 -24.16 -30.98 -13.42
N SER A 2 -24.22 -29.92 -14.23
CA SER A 2 -23.07 -29.20 -14.79
C SER A 2 -22.19 -28.59 -13.68
N GLN A 3 -20.92 -28.97 -13.66
CA GLN A 3 -19.87 -28.47 -12.76
C GLN A 3 -19.22 -27.16 -13.25
N TRP A 4 -19.89 -26.46 -14.17
CA TRP A 4 -19.35 -25.34 -14.92
C TRP A 4 -20.31 -24.17 -14.83
N ASP A 5 -19.79 -22.99 -14.51
CA ASP A 5 -20.55 -21.74 -14.59
C ASP A 5 -20.66 -21.25 -16.04
N ASP A 6 -21.48 -20.22 -16.28
CA ASP A 6 -21.70 -19.63 -17.62
C ASP A 6 -20.40 -19.10 -18.28
N CYS A 7 -19.32 -18.97 -17.51
CA CYS A 7 -17.98 -18.57 -17.97
C CYS A 7 -17.03 -19.76 -18.19
N ASN A 8 -17.53 -21.00 -18.21
CA ASN A 8 -16.73 -22.23 -18.38
C ASN A 8 -15.59 -22.35 -17.35
N GLN A 9 -15.79 -21.78 -16.17
CA GLN A 9 -14.92 -21.91 -15.01
C GLN A 9 -15.36 -23.12 -14.19
N VAL A 10 -14.40 -23.82 -13.59
CA VAL A 10 -14.70 -24.87 -12.61
C VAL A 10 -15.41 -24.20 -11.43
N MET A 11 -16.67 -24.57 -11.22
CA MET A 11 -17.42 -24.14 -10.03
C MET A 11 -16.84 -24.83 -8.81
N THR A 12 -15.78 -24.27 -8.23
CA THR A 12 -15.35 -24.65 -6.88
C THR A 12 -16.42 -24.12 -5.93
N THR A 13 -17.29 -25.01 -5.44
CA THR A 13 -18.21 -24.67 -4.35
C THR A 13 -17.41 -24.02 -3.21
N PRO A 14 -17.82 -22.84 -2.70
CA PRO A 14 -17.11 -22.19 -1.61
C PRO A 14 -16.95 -23.16 -0.45
N ALA A 15 -15.71 -23.45 -0.06
CA ALA A 15 -15.44 -24.31 1.07
C ALA A 15 -15.90 -23.58 2.34
N LEU A 16 -16.95 -24.10 2.97
CA LEU A 16 -17.36 -23.67 4.30
C LEU A 16 -16.22 -23.96 5.28
N ASN A 17 -15.87 -22.99 6.12
CA ASN A 17 -14.75 -23.07 7.07
C ASN A 17 -13.38 -23.26 6.38
N ASP A 18 -13.12 -22.49 5.33
CA ASP A 18 -11.84 -22.45 4.64
C ASP A 18 -10.70 -22.00 5.59
N PRO A 19 -9.64 -22.80 5.75
CA PRO A 19 -8.49 -22.45 6.59
C PRO A 19 -7.79 -21.14 6.19
N ARG A 20 -7.91 -20.72 4.92
CA ARG A 20 -7.33 -19.46 4.44
C ARG A 20 -8.05 -18.23 5.01
N CYS A 21 -9.25 -18.41 5.57
CA CYS A 21 -10.00 -17.39 6.29
C CYS A 21 -9.76 -17.38 7.81
N LEU A 22 -8.84 -18.18 8.34
CA LEU A 22 -8.60 -18.29 9.80
C LEU A 22 -8.17 -16.97 10.44
N SER A 23 -7.39 -16.14 9.73
CA SER A 23 -6.88 -14.89 10.30
C SER A 23 -7.99 -13.83 10.41
N GLN A 24 -8.85 -13.76 9.39
CA GLN A 24 -10.01 -12.88 9.35
C GLN A 24 -11.23 -13.64 8.81
N PRO A 25 -12.06 -14.23 9.69
CA PRO A 25 -13.27 -14.95 9.29
C PRO A 25 -14.26 -14.12 8.47
N ASN A 26 -14.29 -12.81 8.72
CA ASN A 26 -15.05 -11.80 7.98
C ASN A 26 -14.10 -10.66 7.61
N GLY A 27 -13.56 -10.64 6.40
CA GLY A 27 -12.55 -9.66 6.00
C GLY A 27 -11.67 -10.12 4.85
N MET A 28 -10.52 -9.46 4.69
CA MET A 28 -9.54 -9.77 3.64
C MET A 28 -8.38 -10.59 4.21
N ASN A 29 -8.05 -11.70 3.58
CA ASN A 29 -6.94 -12.57 3.95
C ASN A 29 -5.93 -12.65 2.79
N PRO A 30 -4.63 -12.87 3.06
CA PRO A 30 -3.66 -13.12 1.99
C PRO A 30 -3.95 -14.45 1.29
N ASP A 31 -3.72 -14.51 -0.02
CA ASP A 31 -3.59 -15.81 -0.68
C ASP A 31 -2.30 -16.52 -0.19
N PRO A 32 -2.36 -17.84 0.07
CA PRO A 32 -1.23 -18.59 0.63
C PRO A 32 -0.08 -18.83 -0.36
N GLU A 33 -0.31 -18.69 -1.67
CA GLU A 33 0.67 -18.99 -2.71
C GLU A 33 1.08 -17.74 -3.50
N ASN A 34 0.16 -16.80 -3.70
CA ASN A 34 0.38 -15.61 -4.53
C ASN A 34 0.30 -14.31 -3.70
N CYS A 35 1.42 -13.61 -3.59
CA CYS A 35 1.50 -12.38 -2.79
C CYS A 35 0.73 -11.19 -3.40
N ALA A 36 0.41 -11.25 -4.70
CA ALA A 36 -0.41 -10.26 -5.37
C ALA A 36 -1.91 -10.60 -5.31
N THR A 37 -2.31 -11.66 -4.60
CA THR A 37 -3.71 -12.09 -4.51
C THR A 37 -4.20 -12.05 -3.07
N PHE A 38 -5.47 -11.69 -2.89
CA PHE A 38 -6.14 -11.70 -1.60
C PHE A 38 -7.54 -12.28 -1.69
N LEU A 39 -8.03 -12.74 -0.54
CA LEU A 39 -9.26 -13.51 -0.40
C LEU A 39 -10.25 -12.71 0.45
N ALA A 40 -11.42 -12.42 -0.10
CA ALA A 40 -12.55 -11.93 0.69
C ALA A 40 -13.22 -13.11 1.38
N CYS A 41 -13.35 -13.02 2.70
CA CYS A 41 -13.94 -14.04 3.55
C CYS A 41 -15.20 -13.52 4.23
N VAL A 42 -16.24 -14.35 4.26
CA VAL A 42 -17.45 -14.13 5.06
C VAL A 42 -17.78 -15.43 5.78
N ASN A 43 -17.92 -15.39 7.10
CA ASN A 43 -18.14 -16.56 7.96
C ASN A 43 -17.20 -17.73 7.62
N MET A 44 -15.89 -17.45 7.59
CA MET A 44 -14.82 -18.41 7.27
C MET A 44 -14.93 -19.03 5.88
N THR A 45 -15.70 -18.44 4.97
CA THR A 45 -15.86 -18.94 3.60
C THR A 45 -15.24 -17.93 2.65
N VAL A 46 -14.36 -18.39 1.74
CA VAL A 46 -13.84 -17.53 0.67
C VAL A 46 -14.98 -17.25 -0.30
N VAL A 47 -15.39 -15.99 -0.38
CA VAL A 47 -16.48 -15.53 -1.27
C VAL A 47 -15.96 -14.87 -2.53
N ALA A 48 -14.71 -14.41 -2.55
CA ALA A 48 -14.04 -13.90 -3.73
C ALA A 48 -12.52 -13.99 -3.59
N THR A 49 -11.85 -14.19 -4.72
CA THR A 49 -10.39 -14.10 -4.87
C THR A 49 -10.10 -12.93 -5.80
N MET A 50 -9.22 -12.03 -5.39
CA MET A 50 -8.93 -10.79 -6.12
C MET A 50 -7.44 -10.60 -6.29
N GLU A 51 -7.04 -10.12 -7.47
CA GLU A 51 -5.67 -9.68 -7.74
C GLU A 51 -5.50 -8.22 -7.36
N CYS A 52 -4.35 -7.90 -6.80
CA CYS A 52 -3.94 -6.54 -6.55
C CYS A 52 -3.66 -5.81 -7.88
N PRO A 53 -3.92 -4.49 -7.94
CA PRO A 53 -3.55 -3.67 -9.10
C PRO A 53 -2.08 -3.78 -9.47
N THR A 54 -1.74 -3.40 -10.70
CA THR A 54 -0.38 -3.48 -11.23
C THR A 54 0.66 -2.86 -10.29
N ASN A 55 1.77 -3.58 -10.07
CA ASN A 55 2.87 -3.17 -9.18
C ASN A 55 2.48 -2.99 -7.70
N THR A 56 1.42 -3.64 -7.24
CA THR A 56 1.04 -3.69 -5.83
C THR A 56 0.94 -5.14 -5.34
N LEU A 57 1.12 -5.34 -4.03
CA LEU A 57 1.07 -6.63 -3.33
C LEU A 57 0.18 -6.47 -2.10
N PHE A 58 -0.47 -7.56 -1.67
CA PHE A 58 -1.37 -7.49 -0.52
C PHE A 58 -0.58 -7.37 0.79
N SER A 59 -0.77 -6.24 1.49
CA SER A 59 -0.25 -6.03 2.83
C SER A 59 -1.12 -6.76 3.85
N THR A 60 -0.50 -7.68 4.58
CA THR A 60 -1.15 -8.39 5.70
C THR A 60 -1.32 -7.51 6.93
N ARG A 61 -0.55 -6.42 7.00
CA ARG A 61 -0.61 -5.43 8.08
C ARG A 61 -1.77 -4.46 7.89
N ASN A 62 -1.94 -3.95 6.67
CA ASN A 62 -2.91 -2.90 6.36
C ASN A 62 -4.18 -3.44 5.68
N ASN A 63 -4.26 -4.75 5.44
CA ASN A 63 -5.38 -5.45 4.78
C ASN A 63 -5.80 -4.82 3.45
N THR A 64 -4.81 -4.35 2.68
CA THR A 64 -5.00 -3.65 1.42
C THR A 64 -3.82 -3.92 0.48
N CYS A 65 -4.01 -3.68 -0.81
CA CYS A 65 -2.92 -3.70 -1.76
C CYS A 65 -2.04 -2.46 -1.58
N GLU A 66 -0.74 -2.67 -1.40
CA GLU A 66 0.27 -1.62 -1.26
C GLU A 66 1.37 -1.79 -2.29
N LEU A 67 2.13 -0.71 -2.53
CA LEU A 67 3.20 -0.70 -3.51
C LEU A 67 4.20 -1.82 -3.23
N SER A 68 4.55 -2.57 -4.28
CA SER A 68 5.38 -3.78 -4.19
C SER A 68 6.70 -3.54 -3.45
N PHE A 69 7.37 -2.40 -3.66
CA PHE A 69 8.63 -2.08 -2.99
C PHE A 69 8.50 -1.87 -1.47
N LEU A 70 7.31 -1.52 -0.98
CA LEU A 70 7.07 -1.34 0.46
C LEU A 70 6.82 -2.68 1.16
N VAL A 71 6.11 -3.60 0.50
CA VAL A 71 5.55 -4.78 1.16
C VAL A 71 6.05 -6.11 0.59
N ALA A 72 6.95 -6.12 -0.39
CA ALA A 72 7.55 -7.35 -0.91
C ALA A 72 8.22 -8.21 0.18
N SER A 73 8.76 -7.59 1.23
CA SER A 73 9.32 -8.33 2.37
C SER A 73 8.26 -9.11 3.18
N GLU A 74 6.97 -8.75 3.07
CA GLU A 74 5.86 -9.49 3.70
C GLU A 74 5.48 -10.77 2.93
N CYS A 75 5.97 -10.93 1.70
CA CYS A 75 5.61 -12.09 0.86
C CYS A 75 6.19 -13.39 1.41
N LYS A 76 7.36 -13.34 2.08
CA LYS A 76 8.05 -14.52 2.61
C LYS A 76 8.22 -15.60 1.52
N GLU A 77 7.48 -16.70 1.64
CA GLU A 77 7.50 -17.85 0.72
C GLU A 77 6.46 -17.74 -0.41
N ARG A 78 5.52 -16.79 -0.32
CA ARG A 78 4.52 -16.55 -1.36
C ARG A 78 5.18 -16.01 -2.62
N SER A 79 4.78 -16.56 -3.77
CA SER A 79 5.28 -16.14 -5.07
C SER A 79 4.84 -14.71 -5.40
N ILE A 80 5.75 -13.95 -5.99
CA ILE A 80 5.45 -12.65 -6.58
C ILE A 80 5.36 -12.86 -8.11
N PRO A 81 4.22 -12.56 -8.75
CA PRO A 81 4.10 -12.71 -10.20
C PRO A 81 5.14 -11.88 -10.94
N GLY A 82 5.72 -12.42 -12.01
CA GLY A 82 6.82 -11.76 -12.75
C GLY A 82 6.47 -10.41 -13.39
N HIS A 83 5.18 -10.09 -13.55
CA HIS A 83 4.71 -8.79 -14.02
C HIS A 83 4.73 -7.71 -12.93
N VAL A 84 4.90 -8.09 -11.66
CA VAL A 84 5.03 -7.15 -10.54
C VAL A 84 6.50 -6.77 -10.39
N VAL A 85 6.81 -5.51 -10.65
CA VAL A 85 8.17 -5.01 -10.50
C VAL A 85 8.46 -4.81 -9.01
N VAL A 86 9.40 -5.57 -8.46
CA VAL A 86 9.91 -5.40 -7.09
C VAL A 86 11.28 -4.76 -7.17
N THR A 87 11.38 -3.49 -6.77
CA THR A 87 12.67 -2.80 -6.65
C THR A 87 13.05 -2.73 -5.17
N THR A 88 14.26 -3.18 -4.82
CA THR A 88 14.80 -3.07 -3.45
C THR A 88 15.23 -1.66 -3.10
N ALA A 89 15.42 -0.80 -4.10
CA ALA A 89 15.53 0.63 -3.92
C ALA A 89 14.13 1.23 -3.94
N SER A 90 13.71 1.81 -2.81
CA SER A 90 12.63 2.80 -2.87
C SER A 90 13.07 3.87 -3.88
N PRO A 91 12.27 4.22 -4.90
CA PRO A 91 12.57 5.36 -5.77
C PRO A 91 12.62 6.68 -4.98
N ILE A 92 12.22 6.62 -3.69
CA ILE A 92 12.17 7.71 -2.75
C ILE A 92 13.09 7.34 -1.58
N VAL A 93 14.24 8.01 -1.48
CA VAL A 93 15.17 7.83 -0.36
C VAL A 93 14.38 7.97 0.95
N ASP A 94 14.37 6.94 1.82
CA ASP A 94 13.58 6.93 3.07
C ASP A 94 14.11 7.90 4.14
N LYS A 95 15.29 8.50 3.90
CA LYS A 95 15.94 9.47 4.79
C LYS A 95 15.01 10.54 5.36
N PRO A 96 14.05 11.13 4.63
CA PRO A 96 13.11 12.10 5.19
C PRO A 96 12.20 11.52 6.29
N CYS A 97 11.91 10.22 6.28
CA CYS A 97 11.11 9.53 7.29
C CYS A 97 11.94 8.93 8.43
N GLU A 98 13.27 9.09 8.41
CA GLU A 98 14.13 8.61 9.48
C GLU A 98 13.75 9.29 10.82
N GLY A 99 13.45 8.48 11.83
CA GLY A 99 12.94 8.96 13.13
C GLY A 99 11.45 9.33 13.16
N THR A 100 10.72 9.24 12.04
CA THR A 100 9.27 9.45 11.98
C THR A 100 8.57 8.14 11.62
N SER A 101 7.95 7.48 12.61
CA SER A 101 7.20 6.24 12.37
C SER A 101 6.02 6.50 11.43
N ASN A 102 5.12 7.42 11.78
CA ASN A 102 3.93 7.75 10.98
C ASN A 102 3.73 9.27 10.93
N GLY A 103 3.37 9.81 9.75
CA GLY A 103 2.98 11.21 9.60
C GLY A 103 3.60 11.90 8.39
N ASP A 104 3.44 13.22 8.31
CA ASP A 104 3.92 14.03 7.19
C ASP A 104 5.21 14.77 7.59
N VAL A 105 6.22 14.74 6.71
CA VAL A 105 7.54 15.37 6.91
C VAL A 105 7.89 16.26 5.73
N SER A 106 8.48 17.43 5.97
CA SER A 106 8.86 18.33 4.88
C SER A 106 9.93 17.74 3.96
N ASP A 107 9.86 18.13 2.68
CA ASP A 107 10.94 17.85 1.74
C ASP A 107 12.12 18.81 2.06
N PRO A 108 13.34 18.28 2.30
CA PRO A 108 14.51 19.10 2.61
C PRO A 108 15.00 19.92 1.41
N THR A 109 14.58 19.55 0.19
CA THR A 109 15.03 20.18 -1.06
C THR A 109 13.98 21.09 -1.69
N HIS A 110 12.69 20.92 -1.38
CA HIS A 110 11.61 21.70 -2.00
C HIS A 110 10.51 22.05 -0.98
N CYS A 111 10.32 23.34 -0.67
CA CYS A 111 9.36 23.76 0.35
C CYS A 111 7.88 23.49 -0.03
N ALA A 112 7.60 23.42 -1.33
CA ALA A 112 6.28 23.09 -1.86
C ALA A 112 5.96 21.58 -1.84
N ARG A 113 6.83 20.75 -1.26
CA ARG A 113 6.66 19.30 -1.22
C ARG A 113 6.82 18.77 0.20
N PHE A 114 6.19 17.63 0.45
CA PHE A 114 6.34 16.87 1.67
C PHE A 114 6.26 15.37 1.37
N TYR A 115 6.71 14.57 2.31
CA TYR A 115 6.63 13.13 2.25
C TYR A 115 5.60 12.63 3.26
N LYS A 116 4.81 11.62 2.87
CA LYS A 116 4.04 10.83 3.82
C LYS A 116 4.88 9.65 4.28
N CYS A 117 4.94 9.46 5.59
CA CYS A 117 5.66 8.38 6.23
C CYS A 117 4.68 7.39 6.84
N ASN A 118 4.93 6.10 6.60
CA ASN A 118 4.27 5.01 7.30
C ASN A 118 5.32 3.98 7.71
N TYR A 119 5.34 3.60 8.99
CA TYR A 119 6.35 2.73 9.60
C TYR A 119 7.81 3.09 9.27
N GLY A 120 8.14 4.39 9.27
CA GLY A 120 9.50 4.89 8.98
C GLY A 120 9.87 4.89 7.49
N ARG A 121 8.93 4.62 6.59
CA ARG A 121 9.15 4.57 5.14
C ARG A 121 8.37 5.64 4.42
N VAL A 122 8.95 6.20 3.36
CA VAL A 122 8.25 7.14 2.49
C VAL A 122 7.23 6.39 1.63
N VAL A 123 5.94 6.67 1.84
CA VAL A 123 4.85 6.07 1.06
C VAL A 123 4.32 6.97 -0.06
N ALA A 124 4.58 8.28 0.01
CA ALA A 124 4.25 9.21 -1.06
C ALA A 124 5.10 10.49 -0.97
N ARG A 125 5.39 11.10 -2.12
CA ARG A 125 5.87 12.50 -2.21
C ARG A 125 4.75 13.36 -2.78
N ILE A 126 4.27 14.32 -1.99
CA ILE A 126 3.10 15.13 -2.33
C ILE A 126 3.54 16.57 -2.56
N ARG A 127 3.03 17.17 -3.64
CA ARG A 127 3.16 18.60 -3.91
C ARG A 127 1.97 19.33 -3.30
N CYS A 128 2.24 20.40 -2.54
CA CYS A 128 1.20 21.27 -2.04
C CYS A 128 0.50 22.01 -3.20
N PRO A 129 -0.78 22.40 -3.03
CA PRO A 129 -1.49 23.22 -4.01
C PRO A 129 -0.75 24.50 -4.40
N SER A 130 -1.09 25.07 -5.55
CA SER A 130 -0.51 26.33 -6.04
C SER A 130 -0.52 27.42 -4.95
N ASN A 131 0.55 28.19 -4.87
CA ASN A 131 0.74 29.27 -3.89
C ASN A 131 0.75 28.84 -2.41
N SER A 132 0.91 27.55 -2.11
CA SER A 132 1.09 27.02 -0.76
C SER A 132 2.42 26.26 -0.61
N ALA A 133 2.81 26.00 0.64
CA ALA A 133 4.01 25.24 1.03
C ALA A 133 3.72 24.41 2.27
N PHE A 134 4.51 23.37 2.54
CA PHE A 134 4.25 22.50 3.69
C PHE A 134 4.69 23.18 4.99
N ASN A 135 3.74 23.37 5.91
CA ASN A 135 3.98 23.90 7.23
C ASN A 135 4.31 22.75 8.19
N GLU A 136 5.58 22.60 8.55
CA GLU A 136 6.08 21.54 9.43
C GLU A 136 5.42 21.56 10.81
N ALA A 137 5.17 22.75 11.36
CA ALA A 137 4.55 22.91 12.69
C ALA A 137 3.08 22.52 12.70
N LYS A 138 2.35 22.77 11.59
CA LYS A 138 0.94 22.40 11.45
C LYS A 138 0.71 21.05 10.76
N LYS A 139 1.78 20.42 10.27
CA LYS A 139 1.76 19.16 9.50
C LYS A 139 0.77 19.18 8.33
N LYS A 140 0.70 20.31 7.60
CA LYS A 140 -0.19 20.48 6.44
C LYS A 140 0.30 21.58 5.50
N CYS A 141 -0.20 21.58 4.27
CA CYS A 141 0.00 22.72 3.36
C CYS A 141 -0.68 23.98 3.92
N ASP A 142 0.04 25.09 3.91
CA ASP A 142 -0.44 26.41 4.31
C ASP A 142 0.03 27.44 3.28
N TRP A 143 -0.59 28.62 3.28
CA TRP A 143 -0.18 29.73 2.43
C TRP A 143 1.29 30.04 2.64
N ARG A 144 2.03 30.30 1.55
CA ARG A 144 3.49 30.54 1.62
C ARG A 144 3.88 31.63 2.62
N ALA A 145 3.03 32.65 2.82
CA ALA A 145 3.23 33.71 3.80
C ALA A 145 3.26 33.21 5.26
N ASN A 146 2.67 32.05 5.54
CA ASN A 146 2.59 31.42 6.86
C ASN A 146 3.64 30.31 7.06
N VAL A 147 4.57 30.12 6.11
CA VAL A 147 5.53 29.00 6.10
C VAL A 147 6.95 29.53 6.04
N GLN A 148 7.80 29.03 6.95
CA GLN A 148 9.22 29.33 6.96
C GLN A 148 9.96 28.36 6.02
N CYS A 149 10.21 28.78 4.78
CA CYS A 149 10.85 27.93 3.77
C CYS A 149 12.39 27.88 3.88
N GLY A 150 13.03 28.90 4.43
CA GLY A 150 14.48 29.07 4.32
C GLY A 150 14.92 29.16 2.86
N ASP A 151 16.04 28.51 2.51
CA ASP A 151 16.61 28.53 1.16
C ASP A 151 15.93 27.55 0.18
N ARG A 152 14.92 26.80 0.64
CA ARG A 152 14.29 25.75 -0.17
C ARG A 152 13.41 26.35 -1.26
N PRO A 153 13.61 26.00 -2.54
CA PRO A 153 12.77 26.48 -3.63
C PRO A 153 11.32 26.00 -3.51
N ILE A 154 10.41 26.76 -4.13
CA ILE A 154 8.95 26.53 -4.08
C ILE A 154 8.39 26.14 -5.47
N PHE A 155 9.22 26.22 -6.52
CA PHE A 155 8.86 26.01 -7.93
C PHE A 155 9.05 24.55 -8.37
#